data_AF-A0A7V3SYZ9-F1
#
_entry.id   AF-A0A7V3SYZ9-F1
#
_cell.length_a   1.000
_cell.length_b   1.000
_cell.length_c   1.000
_cell.angle_alpha   90.00
_cell.angle_beta   90.00
_cell.angle_gamma   90.00
#
_symmetry.space_group_name_H-M   'P 1'
#
loop_
_entity.id
_entity.type
_entity.pdbx_description
1 polymer ?
#
loop_
_entity_poly.entity_id
_entity_poly.type
_entity_poly.pdbx_seq_one_letter_code
_entity_poly.pdbx_strand_id
1 'polypeptide(L)' 'LPPGPICNPGLDSIKAALNPAETDYKYFCATGDGRNVFSRTLGEQEANIRKYGLNR' A
#
# COMPACT_ATOMS: atom_id res chain seq x y z
N LEU A 1 14.11 7.91 -2.91
CA LEU A 1 13.53 8.47 -1.68
C LEU A 1 13.71 9.99 -1.72
N PRO A 2 12.80 10.78 -1.11
CA PRO A 2 13.01 12.22 -0.96
C PRO A 2 14.25 12.52 -0.11
N PRO A 3 14.82 13.74 -0.17
CA PRO A 3 16.05 14.10 0.56
C PRO A 3 15.90 14.06 2.09
N GLY A 4 14.67 14.07 2.63
CA GLY A 4 14.37 13.92 4.05
C GLY A 4 12.97 13.35 4.29
N PRO A 5 12.64 12.99 5.54
CA PRO A 5 11.31 12.49 5.91
C PRO A 5 10.25 13.58 5.73
N ILE A 6 9.05 13.18 5.27
CA ILE A 6 7.92 14.10 5.10
C ILE A 6 7.26 14.41 6.46
N CYS A 7 7.28 13.45 7.38
CA CYS A 7 6.68 13.53 8.71
C CYS A 7 7.50 12.75 9.74
N ASN A 8 7.14 12.86 11.02
CA ASN A 8 7.71 12.06 12.11
C ASN A 8 7.03 10.67 12.14
N PRO A 9 7.72 9.57 11.76
CA PRO A 9 7.13 8.24 11.77
C PRO A 9 6.95 7.72 13.20
N GLY A 10 5.88 6.96 13.43
CA GLY A 10 5.69 6.21 14.67
C GLY A 10 6.65 5.02 14.76
N LEU A 11 6.76 4.43 15.95
CA LEU A 11 7.64 3.28 16.19
C LEU A 11 7.31 2.09 15.28
N ASP A 12 6.03 1.83 15.03
CA ASP A 12 5.61 0.72 14.17
C ASP A 12 6.00 0.96 12.70
N SER A 13 5.93 2.19 12.22
CA SER A 13 6.41 2.56 10.88
C SER A 13 7.92 2.36 10.74
N ILE A 14 8.69 2.69 11.78
CA ILE A 14 10.14 2.46 11.80
C ILE A 14 10.45 0.96 11.76
N LYS A 15 9.76 0.16 12.59
CA LYS A 15 9.94 -1.31 12.59
C LYS A 15 9.59 -1.93 11.25
N ALA A 16 8.51 -1.50 10.60
CA ALA A 16 8.10 -1.99 9.29
C ALA A 16 9.09 -1.61 8.18
N ALA A 17 9.71 -0.42 8.26
CA ALA A 17 10.75 -0.01 7.32
C ALA A 17 12.05 -0.83 7.49
N LEU A 18 12.40 -1.19 8.73
CA LEU A 18 13.58 -2.01 9.05
C LEU A 18 13.36 -3.51 8.76
N ASN A 19 12.14 -4.01 8.97
CA ASN A 19 11.78 -5.42 8.84
C ASN A 19 10.52 -5.56 7.98
N PRO A 20 10.62 -5.36 6.65
CA PRO A 20 9.48 -5.50 5.76
C PRO A 20 9.04 -6.97 5.66
N ALA A 21 7.77 -7.19 5.35
CA ALA A 21 7.29 -8.52 4.98
C ALA A 21 7.87 -8.94 3.62
N GLU A 22 8.37 -10.17 3.51
CA GLU A 22 8.84 -10.73 2.25
C GLU A 22 7.65 -11.09 1.36
N THR A 23 7.38 -10.24 0.36
CA THR A 23 6.26 -10.43 -0.58
C THR A 23 6.61 -9.88 -1.96
N ASP A 24 5.96 -10.39 -3.00
CA ASP A 24 6.12 -9.91 -4.38
C ASP A 24 5.12 -8.80 -4.76
N TYR A 25 4.41 -8.23 -3.78
CA TYR A 25 3.40 -7.23 -4.05
C TYR A 25 4.06 -5.91 -4.48
N LYS A 26 3.58 -5.36 -5.60
CA LYS A 26 4.10 -4.12 -6.20
C LYS A 26 3.09 -2.99 -6.19
N TYR A 27 1.81 -3.32 -6.04
CA TYR A 27 0.71 -2.37 -6.05
C TYR A 27 -0.20 -2.61 -4.86
N PHE A 28 -0.87 -1.56 -4.40
CA PHE A 28 -1.93 -1.65 -3.42
C PHE A 28 -3.01 -0.60 -3.67
N CYS A 29 -4.24 -0.85 -3.26
CA CYS A 29 -5.30 0.16 -3.23
C CYS A 29 -6.13 0.06 -1.95
N ALA A 30 -6.59 1.21 -1.45
CA ALA A 30 -7.53 1.27 -0.34
C ALA A 30 -8.94 0.90 -0.83
N THR A 31 -9.68 0.16 -0.01
CA THR A 31 -11.05 -0.31 -0.34
C THR A 31 -12.16 0.66 0.07
N GLY A 32 -11.82 1.72 0.82
CA GLY A 32 -12.78 2.67 1.39
C GLY A 32 -13.34 2.27 2.76
N ASP A 33 -13.25 1.00 3.15
CA ASP A 33 -13.67 0.48 4.46
C ASP A 33 -12.49 0.28 5.45
N GLY A 34 -11.37 0.95 5.19
CA GLY A 34 -10.17 0.90 6.02
C GLY A 34 -9.23 -0.27 5.72
N ARG A 35 -9.53 -1.11 4.72
CA ARG A 35 -8.63 -2.18 4.27
C ARG A 35 -7.80 -1.77 3.05
N ASN A 36 -6.70 -2.49 2.86
CA ASN A 36 -5.85 -2.39 1.68
C ASN A 36 -5.84 -3.73 0.95
N VAL A 37 -5.90 -3.69 -0.37
CA VAL A 37 -5.73 -4.87 -1.23
C VAL A 37 -4.41 -4.74 -1.98
N PHE A 38 -3.63 -5.82 -2.00
CA PHE A 38 -2.30 -5.86 -2.59
C PHE A 38 -2.29 -6.69 -3.87
N SER A 39 -1.51 -6.27 -4.86
CA SER A 39 -1.44 -6.86 -6.20
C SER A 39 0.01 -7.02 -6.66
N ARG A 40 0.31 -8.10 -7.39
CA ARG A 40 1.65 -8.35 -7.96
C ARG A 40 1.80 -7.73 -9.35
N THR A 41 0.70 -7.63 -10.09
CA THR A 41 0.69 -7.13 -11.48
C THR A 41 -0.18 -5.88 -11.63
N LEU A 42 0.07 -5.12 -12.71
CA LEU A 42 -0.74 -3.97 -13.04
C LEU A 42 -2.19 -4.36 -13.39
N GLY A 43 -2.40 -5.47 -14.10
CA GLY A 43 -3.75 -5.94 -14.44
C GLY A 43 -4.58 -6.31 -13.20
N GLU A 44 -3.97 -6.96 -12.20
CA GLU A 44 -4.62 -7.20 -10.90
C GLU A 44 -4.96 -5.88 -10.19
N GLN A 45 -4.05 -4.90 -10.22
CA GLN A 45 -4.29 -3.58 -9.63
C GLN A 45 -5.44 -2.85 -10.31
N GLU A 46 -5.52 -2.86 -11.64
CA GLU A 46 -6.62 -2.25 -12.40
C GLU A 46 -7.97 -2.92 -12.08
N ALA A 47 -7.99 -4.25 -11.96
CA ALA A 47 -9.18 -4.98 -11.54
C ALA A 47 -9.59 -4.60 -10.11
N ASN A 48 -8.63 -4.48 -9.18
CA ASN A 48 -8.89 -4.07 -7.81
C ASN A 48 -9.39 -2.62 -7.74
N ILE A 49 -8.82 -1.70 -8.50
CA ILE A 49 -9.30 -0.31 -8.60
C ILE A 49 -10.73 -0.27 -9.15
N ARG A 50 -11.06 -1.05 -10.19
CA ARG A 50 -12.44 -1.12 -10.69
C ARG A 50 -13.40 -1.70 -9.66
N LYS A 51 -12.94 -2.68 -8.87
CA LYS A 51 -13.77 -3.35 -7.85
C LYS A 51 -14.02 -2.48 -6.62
N TYR A 52 -13.02 -1.73 -6.17
CA TYR A 52 -13.08 -1.02 -4.88
C TYR A 52 -13.03 0.51 -5.00
N GLY A 53 -12.47 1.06 -6.08
CA GLY A 53 -12.28 2.50 -6.28
C GLY A 53 -13.51 3.29 -6.72
N LEU A 54 -14.65 2.63 -6.92
CA LEU A 54 -15.91 3.23 -7.37
C LEU A 54 -16.90 3.57 -6.24
N ASN A 55 -16.56 3.36 -4.97
CA ASN A 55 -17.41 3.76 -3.85
C ASN A 55 -17.06 5.18 -3.37
N ARG A 56 -17.31 6.19 -4.21
CA ARG A 56 -17.23 7.60 -3.85
C ARG A 56 -18.51 8.34 -4.14
#